data_AF-A0A948F815-F1
#
_entry.id   AF-A0A948F815-F1
#
_cell.length_a   1.000
_cell.length_b   1.000
_cell.length_c   1.000
_cell.angle_alpha   90.00
_cell.angle_beta   90.00
_cell.angle_gamma   90.00
#
_symmetry.space_group_name_H-M   'P 1'
#
loop_
_entity.id
_entity.type
_entity.pdbx_description
1 polymer ?
#
loop_
_entity_poly.entity_id
_entity_poly.type
_entity_poly.pdbx_seq_one_letter_code
_entity_poly.pdbx_strand_id
1 'polypeptide(L)'
;MRRTFVILAIALQVVILAVMALEREYIVRYGTEVYLRTAPIDPRDIFRGDYVRLSYEISNISLRQAQGSLADKKMEKPKGSKVYAVIIPGEDGIAGLQHITNTRPDDGLFVKGRLSYPWRPKTTNNNALSIKYGIEAYFVEQGKGLEMENKRGSRTGIQIPLEMKVAIGTNGTPVIKGHRWSKLGMGLKVLRQGRQQNQKDEPISGRLEITLQNVSKEDLAIVDLPDVCSFALEPVNQVDELLPLANDFCRDLPVYTDQVIVLSPDESKTWEIDFAEPRWQVIHKDQTVEIGSLPWNNRFRLVYRPPSHEESTHLADKELIWHGYLPSRAFHGRGNVD
;
A
#
# COMPACT_ATOMS: atom_id res chain seq x y z
N MET A 1 54.14 -1.56 -24.29
CA MET A 1 53.71 -1.48 -22.86
C MET A 1 52.60 -0.45 -22.64
N ARG A 2 52.74 0.85 -22.96
CA ARG A 2 51.65 1.83 -22.70
C ARG A 2 50.32 1.53 -23.41
N ARG A 3 50.36 1.10 -24.68
CA ARG A 3 49.15 0.75 -25.46
C ARG A 3 48.40 -0.47 -24.90
N THR A 4 49.12 -1.49 -24.44
CA THR A 4 48.52 -2.71 -23.87
C THR A 4 47.81 -2.41 -22.55
N PHE A 5 48.38 -1.55 -21.70
CA PHE A 5 47.70 -1.10 -20.47
C PHE A 5 46.42 -0.31 -20.75
N VAL A 6 46.42 0.55 -21.76
CA VAL A 6 45.22 1.32 -22.16
C VAL A 6 44.12 0.38 -22.67
N ILE A 7 44.46 -0.59 -23.53
CA ILE A 7 43.50 -1.59 -24.03
C ILE A 7 42.92 -2.41 -22.88
N LEU A 8 43.76 -2.83 -21.93
CA LEU A 8 43.33 -3.61 -20.78
C LEU A 8 42.40 -2.80 -19.86
N ALA A 9 42.68 -1.51 -19.65
CA ALA A 9 41.81 -0.61 -18.89
C ALA A 9 40.43 -0.43 -19.57
N ILE A 10 40.39 -0.24 -20.88
CA ILE A 10 39.13 -0.13 -21.65
C ILE A 10 38.37 -1.46 -21.58
N ALA A 11 39.04 -2.59 -21.78
CA ALA A 11 38.41 -3.91 -21.69
C ALA A 11 37.81 -4.16 -20.30
N LEU A 12 38.53 -3.79 -19.23
CA LEU A 12 38.03 -3.89 -17.86
C LEU A 12 36.77 -3.04 -17.65
N GLN A 13 36.72 -1.80 -18.18
CA GLN A 13 35.52 -0.96 -18.10
C GLN A 13 34.32 -1.59 -18.82
N VAL A 14 34.52 -2.14 -20.02
CA VAL A 14 33.47 -2.83 -20.78
C VAL A 14 32.98 -4.07 -20.02
N VAL A 15 33.88 -4.86 -19.45
CA VAL A 15 33.52 -6.05 -18.65
C VAL A 15 32.70 -5.65 -17.43
N ILE A 16 33.07 -4.60 -16.71
CA ILE A 16 32.30 -4.12 -15.54
C ILE A 16 30.88 -3.73 -15.96
N LEU A 17 30.72 -2.98 -17.06
CA LEU A 17 29.40 -2.61 -17.57
C LEU A 17 28.58 -3.83 -18.01
N ALA A 18 29.23 -4.80 -18.66
CA ALA A 18 28.58 -6.04 -19.09
C ALA A 18 28.09 -6.86 -17.88
N VAL A 19 28.92 -7.00 -16.83
CA VAL A 19 28.52 -7.67 -15.59
C VAL A 19 27.32 -6.97 -14.95
N MET A 20 27.34 -5.64 -14.86
CA MET A 20 26.22 -4.86 -14.33
C MET A 20 24.91 -5.08 -15.12
N ALA A 21 24.98 -5.16 -16.45
CA ALA A 21 23.83 -5.43 -17.29
C ALA A 21 23.33 -6.88 -17.14
N LEU A 22 24.24 -7.85 -17.16
CA LEU A 22 23.92 -9.27 -17.03
C LEU A 22 23.30 -9.60 -15.67
N GLU A 23 23.73 -8.96 -14.57
CA GLU A 23 23.09 -9.11 -13.27
C GLU A 23 21.61 -8.71 -13.31
N ARG A 24 21.28 -7.62 -14.02
CA ARG A 24 19.89 -7.15 -14.15
C ARG A 24 19.06 -8.06 -15.03
N GLU A 25 19.62 -8.49 -16.17
CA GLU A 25 18.96 -9.44 -17.06
C GLU A 25 18.72 -10.79 -16.37
N TYR A 26 19.67 -11.24 -15.55
CA TYR A 26 19.52 -12.45 -14.75
C TYR A 26 18.34 -12.33 -13.77
N ILE A 27 18.20 -11.19 -13.07
CA ILE A 27 17.06 -10.95 -12.18
C ILE A 27 15.75 -10.91 -12.96
N VAL A 28 15.73 -10.26 -14.14
CA VAL A 28 14.52 -10.22 -14.98
C VAL A 28 14.08 -11.62 -15.40
N ARG A 29 15.03 -12.53 -15.65
CA ARG A 29 14.73 -13.89 -16.15
C ARG A 29 14.43 -14.90 -15.04
N TYR A 30 15.19 -14.85 -13.94
CA TYR A 30 15.19 -15.89 -12.90
C TYR A 30 14.84 -15.37 -11.50
N GLY A 31 14.59 -14.07 -11.34
CA GLY A 31 14.16 -13.50 -10.06
C GLY A 31 12.72 -13.91 -9.71
N THR A 32 12.41 -13.90 -8.41
CA THR A 32 11.06 -14.16 -7.92
C THR A 32 10.16 -12.99 -8.30
N GLU A 33 9.08 -13.26 -9.02
CA GLU A 33 8.13 -12.24 -9.45
C GLU A 33 7.05 -12.00 -8.40
N VAL A 34 6.80 -10.74 -8.08
CA VAL A 34 5.69 -10.30 -7.23
C VAL A 34 5.10 -9.00 -7.76
N TYR A 35 3.87 -8.69 -7.35
CA TYR A 35 3.30 -7.36 -7.57
C TYR A 35 3.51 -6.48 -6.34
N LEU A 36 3.96 -5.25 -6.55
CA LEU A 36 4.02 -4.23 -5.52
C LEU A 36 3.01 -3.13 -5.85
N ARG A 37 2.08 -2.87 -4.92
CA ARG A 37 1.10 -1.81 -5.08
C ARG A 37 1.73 -0.44 -4.84
N THR A 38 1.36 0.51 -5.69
CA THR A 38 1.76 1.90 -5.55
C THR A 38 0.70 2.69 -4.81
N ALA A 39 1.13 3.53 -3.86
CA ALA A 39 0.30 4.59 -3.29
C ALA A 39 -0.09 5.63 -4.37
N PRO A 40 -1.08 6.50 -4.12
CA PRO A 40 -1.43 7.58 -5.03
C PRO A 40 -0.24 8.53 -5.21
N ILE A 41 0.24 8.73 -6.45
CA ILE A 41 1.40 9.59 -6.73
C ILE A 41 1.13 10.48 -7.93
N ASP A 42 1.15 11.78 -7.69
CA ASP A 42 1.18 12.79 -8.74
C ASP A 42 2.66 13.12 -9.06
N PRO A 43 3.16 12.89 -10.29
CA PRO A 43 3.92 13.99 -10.92
C PRO A 43 4.16 13.91 -12.45
N ARG A 44 4.17 15.11 -13.05
CA ARG A 44 4.89 15.44 -14.29
C ARG A 44 6.26 16.06 -14.01
N ASP A 45 7.25 15.75 -14.84
CA ASP A 45 8.48 16.53 -15.01
C ASP A 45 8.71 16.72 -16.51
N ILE A 46 8.57 17.98 -16.97
CA ILE A 46 8.62 18.37 -18.38
C ILE A 46 9.98 18.16 -19.05
N PHE A 47 11.05 17.85 -18.30
CA PHE A 47 12.42 17.79 -18.83
C PHE A 47 12.99 16.36 -19.00
N ARG A 48 12.27 15.30 -18.61
CA ARG A 48 12.80 13.92 -18.60
C ARG A 48 12.04 12.91 -19.48
N GLY A 49 11.12 13.40 -20.31
CA GLY A 49 10.18 12.55 -21.05
C GLY A 49 9.06 12.02 -20.14
N ASP A 50 8.19 11.19 -20.69
CA ASP A 50 7.03 10.67 -19.95
C ASP A 50 7.43 9.52 -19.05
N TYR A 51 7.51 9.80 -17.75
CA TYR A 51 7.68 8.80 -16.72
C TYR A 51 6.67 9.03 -15.59
N VAL A 52 6.26 7.95 -14.95
CA VAL A 52 5.42 7.98 -13.75
C VAL A 52 6.32 7.76 -12.55
N ARG A 53 6.28 8.68 -11.58
CA ARG A 53 6.94 8.45 -10.29
C ARG A 53 6.13 7.45 -9.50
N LEU A 54 6.82 6.48 -8.93
CA LEU A 54 6.27 5.41 -8.12
C LEU A 54 6.61 5.65 -6.64
N SER A 55 5.68 5.29 -5.78
CA SER A 55 5.77 5.31 -4.32
C SER A 55 5.03 4.06 -3.90
N TYR A 56 5.73 3.12 -3.31
CA TYR A 56 5.13 1.86 -2.94
C TYR A 56 4.47 1.99 -1.58
N GLU A 57 3.46 1.16 -1.31
CA GLU A 57 2.90 1.09 0.05
C GLU A 57 3.97 0.71 1.06
N ILE A 58 4.95 -0.10 0.64
CA ILE A 58 6.10 -0.49 1.44
C ILE A 58 7.14 0.63 1.63
N SER A 59 6.99 1.81 1.01
CA SER A 59 7.99 2.89 1.08
C SER A 59 7.89 3.76 2.34
N ASN A 60 6.73 3.86 3.00
CA ASN A 60 6.55 4.70 4.19
C ASN A 60 6.12 3.83 5.35
N ILE A 61 7.07 3.38 6.16
CA ILE A 61 6.86 2.31 7.15
C ILE A 61 6.97 2.84 8.56
N SER A 62 6.06 2.45 9.43
CA SER A 62 6.14 2.79 10.85
C SER A 62 7.32 2.06 11.51
N LEU A 63 7.99 2.72 12.46
CA LEU A 63 9.02 2.09 13.28
C LEU A 63 8.52 0.87 14.07
N ARG A 64 7.19 0.73 14.29
CA ARG A 64 6.62 -0.48 14.90
C ARG A 64 6.83 -1.74 14.05
N GLN A 65 6.89 -1.58 12.74
CA GLN A 65 7.15 -2.68 11.81
C GLN A 65 8.66 -2.88 11.59
N ALA A 66 9.51 -2.14 12.30
CA ALA A 66 10.95 -2.31 12.23
C ALA A 66 11.43 -3.32 13.28
N GLN A 67 12.47 -4.07 12.92
CA GLN A 67 13.17 -5.01 13.79
C GLN A 67 14.65 -4.66 13.90
N GLY A 68 15.32 -5.27 14.88
CA GLY A 68 16.74 -5.04 15.13
C GLY A 68 17.05 -3.58 15.48
N SER A 69 18.18 -3.07 15.02
CA SER A 69 18.58 -1.69 15.34
C SER A 69 17.76 -0.62 14.59
N LEU A 70 16.94 -1.01 13.60
CA LEU A 70 15.96 -0.09 13.02
C LEU A 70 14.80 0.20 13.97
N ALA A 71 14.48 -0.71 14.89
CA ALA A 71 13.43 -0.49 15.88
C ALA A 71 13.84 0.49 16.98
N ASP A 72 15.15 0.69 17.18
CA ASP A 72 15.65 1.54 18.26
C ASP A 72 15.30 3.01 18.02
N LYS A 73 14.35 3.51 18.82
CA LYS A 73 13.87 4.90 18.79
C LYS A 73 14.93 5.90 19.30
N LYS A 74 16.00 5.47 19.95
CA LYS A 74 17.10 6.34 20.42
C LYS A 74 18.24 6.44 19.40
N MET A 75 18.28 5.54 18.42
CA MET A 75 19.35 5.48 17.44
C MET A 75 19.04 6.34 16.21
N GLU A 76 19.96 7.24 15.88
CA GLU A 76 19.94 7.97 14.61
C GLU A 76 20.18 7.02 13.43
N LYS A 77 19.41 7.22 12.36
CA LYS A 77 19.50 6.41 11.15
C LYS A 77 19.90 7.34 10.01
N PRO A 78 21.15 7.28 9.52
CA PRO A 78 21.59 8.19 8.48
C PRO A 78 20.87 7.93 7.15
N LYS A 79 20.83 8.96 6.31
CA LYS A 79 20.36 8.82 4.93
C LYS A 79 21.21 7.78 4.20
N GLY A 80 20.57 6.94 3.38
CA GLY A 80 21.26 5.92 2.61
C GLY A 80 21.52 4.60 3.35
N SER A 81 21.19 4.52 4.65
CA SER A 81 21.23 3.26 5.41
C SER A 81 20.46 2.17 4.68
N LYS A 82 21.07 0.98 4.58
CA LYS A 82 20.43 -0.19 3.97
C LYS A 82 19.25 -0.63 4.82
N VAL A 83 18.16 -0.94 4.15
CA VAL A 83 16.95 -1.51 4.75
C VAL A 83 16.52 -2.68 3.87
N TYR A 84 16.13 -3.77 4.49
CA TYR A 84 15.52 -4.92 3.84
C TYR A 84 14.07 -4.97 4.29
N ALA A 85 13.15 -4.85 3.33
CA ALA A 85 11.73 -5.02 3.58
C ALA A 85 11.37 -6.47 3.31
N VAL A 86 11.06 -7.23 4.37
CA VAL A 86 10.61 -8.61 4.25
C VAL A 86 9.14 -8.58 3.84
N ILE A 87 8.83 -9.28 2.76
CA ILE A 87 7.52 -9.27 2.13
C ILE A 87 6.99 -10.69 1.97
N ILE A 88 5.68 -10.83 1.99
CA ILE A 88 4.98 -12.10 1.80
C ILE A 88 4.04 -11.91 0.60
N PRO A 89 4.13 -12.74 -0.44
CA PRO A 89 3.16 -12.74 -1.52
C PRO A 89 1.75 -13.01 -0.98
N GLY A 90 0.80 -12.13 -1.29
CA GLY A 90 -0.62 -12.36 -1.05
C GLY A 90 -1.23 -13.32 -2.07
N GLU A 91 -2.48 -13.72 -1.83
CA GLU A 91 -3.21 -14.67 -2.69
C GLU A 91 -3.43 -14.15 -4.12
N ASP A 92 -3.54 -12.83 -4.28
CA ASP A 92 -3.63 -12.13 -5.58
C ASP A 92 -2.26 -11.87 -6.25
N GLY A 93 -1.17 -12.36 -5.64
CA GLY A 93 0.21 -12.14 -6.05
C GLY A 93 0.78 -10.77 -5.65
N ILE A 94 0.03 -9.94 -4.92
CA ILE A 94 0.51 -8.67 -4.38
C ILE A 94 1.23 -8.92 -3.08
N ALA A 95 2.49 -8.50 -3.00
CA ALA A 95 3.29 -8.72 -1.82
C ALA A 95 3.00 -7.68 -0.74
N GLY A 96 2.58 -8.15 0.44
CA GLY A 96 2.41 -7.35 1.65
C GLY A 96 3.71 -7.25 2.45
N LEU A 97 3.89 -6.15 3.17
CA LEU A 97 5.02 -6.00 4.11
C LEU A 97 4.77 -6.79 5.38
N GLN A 98 5.73 -7.64 5.76
CA GLN A 98 5.76 -8.25 7.08
C GLN A 98 6.48 -7.34 8.08
N HIS A 99 7.73 -6.99 7.80
CA HIS A 99 8.55 -6.12 8.63
C HIS A 99 9.75 -5.55 7.86
N ILE A 100 10.47 -4.60 8.46
CA ILE A 100 11.73 -4.06 7.94
C ILE A 100 12.89 -4.31 8.90
N THR A 101 14.08 -4.57 8.35
CA THR A 101 15.30 -4.82 9.12
C THR A 101 16.52 -4.21 8.44
N ASN A 102 17.57 -3.92 9.20
CA ASN A 102 18.86 -3.48 8.64
C ASN A 102 19.84 -4.63 8.40
N THR A 103 19.53 -5.83 8.90
CA THR A 103 20.31 -7.04 8.67
C THR A 103 19.69 -7.79 7.49
N ARG A 104 20.53 -8.31 6.59
CA ARG A 104 20.03 -9.10 5.45
C ARG A 104 19.36 -10.38 6.01
N PRO A 105 18.10 -10.68 5.66
CA PRO A 105 17.48 -11.96 6.00
C PRO A 105 18.21 -13.13 5.32
N ASP A 106 18.33 -14.26 6.02
CA ASP A 106 18.91 -15.49 5.48
C ASP A 106 17.91 -16.25 4.60
N ASP A 107 16.62 -16.12 4.90
CA ASP A 107 15.50 -16.75 4.19
C ASP A 107 14.33 -15.77 4.00
N GLY A 108 13.39 -16.14 3.15
CA GLY A 108 12.22 -15.36 2.79
C GLY A 108 12.46 -14.37 1.66
N LEU A 109 11.37 -13.82 1.15
CA LEU A 109 11.42 -12.81 0.10
C LEU A 109 11.59 -11.43 0.72
N PHE A 110 12.58 -10.68 0.23
CA PHE A 110 12.83 -9.32 0.71
C PHE A 110 13.27 -8.37 -0.39
N VAL A 111 12.92 -7.09 -0.22
CA VAL A 111 13.33 -6.02 -1.12
C VAL A 111 14.38 -5.15 -0.44
N LYS A 112 15.55 -5.04 -1.06
CA LYS A 112 16.63 -4.18 -0.63
C LYS A 112 16.33 -2.73 -1.01
N GLY A 113 16.27 -1.87 0.00
CA GLY A 113 16.10 -0.43 -0.14
C GLY A 113 17.11 0.35 0.68
N ARG A 114 16.91 1.67 0.68
CA ARG A 114 17.69 2.63 1.46
C ARG A 114 16.81 3.73 2.02
N LEU A 115 17.17 4.24 3.18
CA LEU A 115 16.51 5.42 3.75
C LEU A 115 16.70 6.64 2.83
N SER A 116 15.58 7.25 2.43
CA SER A 116 15.56 8.46 1.59
C SER A 116 15.97 9.70 2.38
N TYR A 117 15.61 9.74 3.66
CA TYR A 117 15.87 10.84 4.58
C TYR A 117 16.53 10.31 5.86
N PRO A 118 17.37 11.10 6.53
CA PRO A 118 17.85 10.73 7.85
C PRO A 118 16.67 10.70 8.84
N TRP A 119 16.65 9.73 9.73
CA TRP A 119 15.70 9.68 10.84
C TRP A 119 16.43 9.98 12.15
N ARG A 120 15.96 11.01 12.86
CA ARG A 120 16.60 11.51 14.09
C ARG A 120 15.58 11.56 15.23
N PRO A 121 15.84 10.89 16.37
CA PRO A 121 14.91 10.84 17.50
C PRO A 121 14.48 12.21 18.01
N LYS A 122 15.42 13.17 18.05
CA LYS A 122 15.22 14.48 18.69
C LYS A 122 14.44 15.49 17.83
N THR A 123 14.39 15.28 16.52
CA THR A 123 13.83 16.27 15.58
C THR A 123 12.71 15.70 14.71
N THR A 124 12.54 14.38 14.71
CA THR A 124 11.53 13.73 13.87
C THR A 124 10.29 13.48 14.72
N ASN A 125 9.27 14.32 14.57
CA ASN A 125 7.95 14.13 15.20
C ASN A 125 7.14 12.99 14.55
N ASN A 126 7.69 12.31 13.55
CA ASN A 126 7.03 11.23 12.82
C ASN A 126 7.83 9.93 12.97
N ASN A 127 7.19 8.88 13.47
CA ASN A 127 7.78 7.55 13.63
C ASN A 127 7.65 6.69 12.38
N ALA A 128 7.79 7.32 11.21
CA ALA A 128 7.84 6.66 9.92
C ALA A 128 9.23 6.78 9.29
N LEU A 129 9.65 5.71 8.62
CA LEU A 129 10.83 5.64 7.78
C LEU A 129 10.41 5.71 6.31
N SER A 130 11.05 6.60 5.56
CA SER A 130 10.88 6.70 4.12
C SER A 130 11.99 5.92 3.42
N ILE A 131 11.62 4.87 2.71
CA ILE A 131 12.51 3.90 2.06
C ILE A 131 12.33 4.00 0.55
N LYS A 132 13.47 4.04 -0.16
CA LYS A 132 13.54 3.91 -1.61
C LYS A 132 14.21 2.59 -2.00
N TYR A 133 13.61 1.89 -2.94
CA TYR A 133 14.02 0.61 -3.48
C TYR A 133 14.76 0.73 -4.81
N GLY A 134 14.84 1.93 -5.39
CA GLY A 134 15.51 2.17 -6.67
C GLY A 134 14.63 1.83 -7.88
N ILE A 135 13.32 1.70 -7.65
CA ILE A 135 12.29 1.42 -8.65
C ILE A 135 11.17 2.48 -8.57
N GLU A 136 11.47 3.68 -8.08
CA GLU A 136 10.52 4.81 -7.94
C GLU A 136 10.24 5.56 -9.26
N ALA A 137 10.79 5.11 -10.38
CA ALA A 137 10.57 5.73 -11.68
C ALA A 137 10.23 4.64 -12.70
N TYR A 138 9.11 4.82 -13.39
CA TYR A 138 8.67 3.94 -14.47
C TYR A 138 8.51 4.74 -15.75
N PHE A 139 9.36 4.44 -16.73
CA PHE A 139 9.39 5.12 -18.02
C PHE A 139 8.38 4.48 -18.95
N VAL A 140 7.57 5.32 -19.59
CA VAL A 140 6.52 4.89 -20.51
C VAL A 140 6.68 5.62 -21.84
N GLU A 141 6.02 5.12 -22.88
CA GLU A 141 5.95 5.84 -24.15
C GLU A 141 5.23 7.18 -23.97
N GLN A 142 5.55 8.13 -24.85
CA GLN A 142 4.98 9.46 -24.81
C GLN A 142 3.44 9.42 -24.88
N GLY A 143 2.75 10.20 -24.05
CA GLY A 143 1.30 10.24 -23.88
C GLY A 143 0.76 9.25 -22.84
N LYS A 144 1.39 8.08 -22.66
CA LYS A 144 0.88 7.01 -21.78
C LYS A 144 0.93 7.38 -20.30
N GLY A 145 1.85 8.25 -19.89
CA GLY A 145 1.93 8.72 -18.49
C GLY A 145 0.63 9.40 -18.05
N LEU A 146 0.07 10.25 -18.90
CA LEU A 146 -1.19 10.95 -18.63
C LEU A 146 -2.40 10.00 -18.63
N GLU A 147 -2.41 9.01 -19.52
CA GLU A 147 -3.47 7.98 -19.52
C GLU A 147 -3.46 7.18 -18.22
N MET A 148 -2.27 6.84 -17.71
CA MET A 148 -2.13 6.15 -16.42
C MET A 148 -2.58 7.04 -15.25
N GLU A 149 -2.26 8.34 -15.27
CA GLU A 149 -2.74 9.30 -14.28
C GLU A 149 -4.27 9.40 -14.27
N ASN A 150 -4.90 9.49 -15.45
CA ASN A 150 -6.35 9.56 -15.59
C ASN A 150 -7.04 8.26 -15.18
N LYS A 151 -6.48 7.11 -15.57
CA LYS A 151 -7.03 5.78 -15.25
C LYS A 151 -7.00 5.47 -13.76
N ARG A 152 -6.01 6.00 -13.03
CA ARG A 152 -5.99 5.89 -11.56
C ARG A 152 -7.24 6.52 -10.92
N GLY A 153 -7.86 7.50 -11.57
CA GLY A 153 -9.04 8.20 -11.07
C GLY A 153 -8.73 9.54 -10.41
N SER A 154 -9.79 10.32 -10.21
CA SER A 154 -9.72 11.66 -9.60
C SER A 154 -9.82 11.60 -8.07
N ARG A 155 -9.67 12.75 -7.40
CA ARG A 155 -9.83 12.84 -5.94
C ARG A 155 -11.21 12.34 -5.49
N THR A 156 -12.27 12.68 -6.21
CA THR A 156 -13.66 12.37 -5.79
C THR A 156 -14.24 11.14 -6.47
N GLY A 157 -13.47 10.45 -7.32
CA GLY A 157 -13.93 9.28 -8.09
C GLY A 157 -13.40 7.95 -7.56
N ILE A 158 -13.63 6.91 -8.35
CA ILE A 158 -13.08 5.57 -8.12
C ILE A 158 -11.57 5.60 -8.32
N GLN A 159 -10.82 5.16 -7.29
CA GLN A 159 -9.39 5.00 -7.39
C GLN A 159 -9.01 3.57 -7.73
N ILE A 160 -8.20 3.42 -8.77
CA ILE A 160 -7.69 2.12 -9.22
C ILE A 160 -6.20 2.07 -8.90
N PRO A 161 -5.75 1.18 -8.00
CA PRO A 161 -4.33 1.03 -7.73
C PRO A 161 -3.55 0.53 -8.96
N LEU A 162 -2.37 1.13 -9.16
CA LEU A 162 -1.37 0.60 -10.07
C LEU A 162 -0.51 -0.43 -9.31
N GLU A 163 -0.33 -1.60 -9.92
CA GLU A 163 0.39 -2.73 -9.36
C GLU A 163 1.59 -3.04 -10.25
N MET A 164 2.79 -2.81 -9.74
CA MET A 164 4.02 -3.00 -10.51
C MET A 164 4.48 -4.44 -10.42
N LYS A 165 4.68 -5.09 -11.56
CA LYS A 165 5.31 -6.41 -11.64
C LYS A 165 6.82 -6.23 -11.43
N VAL A 166 7.34 -6.79 -10.35
CA VAL A 166 8.75 -6.64 -9.95
C VAL A 166 9.38 -8.03 -9.80
N ALA A 167 10.53 -8.23 -10.44
CA ALA A 167 11.37 -9.39 -10.19
C ALA A 167 12.42 -9.05 -9.13
N ILE A 168 12.58 -9.94 -8.15
CA ILE A 168 13.46 -9.76 -7.00
C ILE A 168 14.58 -10.79 -7.08
N GLY A 169 15.83 -10.31 -7.11
CA GLY A 169 17.00 -11.17 -7.06
C GLY A 169 17.28 -11.72 -5.65
N THR A 170 18.11 -12.75 -5.54
CA THR A 170 18.50 -13.40 -4.26
C THR A 170 19.17 -12.46 -3.25
N ASN A 171 19.69 -11.32 -3.70
CA ASN A 171 20.24 -10.26 -2.86
C ASN A 171 19.23 -9.14 -2.52
N GLY A 172 17.95 -9.38 -2.81
CA GLY A 172 16.83 -8.47 -2.63
C GLY A 172 16.76 -7.32 -3.63
N THR A 173 17.57 -7.33 -4.69
CA THR A 173 17.56 -6.25 -5.68
C THR A 173 16.31 -6.34 -6.55
N PRO A 174 15.45 -5.30 -6.58
CA PRO A 174 14.25 -5.31 -7.41
C PRO A 174 14.54 -4.78 -8.83
N VAL A 175 13.81 -5.32 -9.82
CA VAL A 175 13.76 -4.83 -11.19
C VAL A 175 12.32 -4.85 -11.69
N ILE A 176 11.84 -3.73 -12.24
CA ILE A 176 10.48 -3.65 -12.83
C ILE A 176 10.45 -4.45 -14.14
N LYS A 177 9.44 -5.31 -14.28
CA LYS A 177 9.15 -6.06 -15.52
C LYS A 177 7.91 -5.56 -16.26
N GLY A 178 7.02 -4.87 -15.56
CA GLY A 178 5.77 -4.38 -16.13
C GLY A 178 4.83 -3.88 -15.05
N HIS A 179 3.56 -3.74 -15.40
CA HIS A 179 2.52 -3.30 -14.49
C HIS A 179 1.17 -3.92 -14.87
N ARG A 180 0.23 -3.88 -13.93
CA ARG A 180 -1.18 -4.09 -14.16
C ARG A 180 -1.98 -3.09 -13.32
N TRP A 181 -3.24 -2.92 -13.65
CA TRP A 181 -4.20 -2.21 -12.81
C TRP A 181 -4.94 -3.23 -11.95
N SER A 182 -5.31 -2.85 -10.74
CA SER A 182 -6.18 -3.70 -9.92
C SER A 182 -7.50 -3.97 -10.65
N LYS A 183 -8.06 -5.16 -10.46
CA LYS A 183 -9.38 -5.53 -11.01
C LYS A 183 -10.53 -4.81 -10.29
N LEU A 184 -10.27 -4.32 -9.07
CA LEU A 184 -11.24 -3.64 -8.21
C LEU A 184 -10.77 -2.20 -7.93
N GLY A 185 -11.67 -1.25 -8.11
CA GLY A 185 -11.46 0.16 -7.75
C GLY A 185 -12.24 0.53 -6.50
N MET A 186 -11.78 1.55 -5.77
CA MET A 186 -12.46 2.05 -4.58
C MET A 186 -12.69 3.56 -4.63
N GLY A 187 -13.95 3.98 -4.46
CA GLY A 187 -14.35 5.37 -4.25
C GLY A 187 -14.62 5.67 -2.78
N LEU A 188 -14.35 6.91 -2.38
CA LEU A 188 -14.68 7.43 -1.05
C LEU A 188 -15.28 8.82 -1.19
N LYS A 189 -16.50 8.99 -0.69
CA LYS A 189 -17.24 10.25 -0.71
C LYS A 189 -17.69 10.63 0.70
N VAL A 190 -17.60 11.91 1.01
CA VAL A 190 -18.03 12.43 2.33
C VAL A 190 -19.52 12.74 2.27
N LEU A 191 -20.32 12.08 3.11
CA LEU A 191 -21.76 12.34 3.25
C LEU A 191 -22.03 13.39 4.33
N ARG A 192 -21.35 13.27 5.48
CA ARG A 192 -21.46 14.21 6.61
C ARG A 192 -20.07 14.43 7.21
N GLN A 193 -19.68 15.70 7.40
CA GLN A 193 -18.49 16.00 8.20
C GLN A 193 -18.79 15.82 9.69
N GLY A 194 -17.76 15.47 10.45
CA GLY A 194 -17.84 15.39 11.90
C GLY A 194 -18.10 16.76 12.55
N ARG A 195 -18.51 16.72 13.81
CA ARG A 195 -18.90 17.89 14.62
C ARG A 195 -18.03 19.12 14.39
N GLN A 196 -18.66 20.21 13.96
CA GLN A 196 -18.07 21.54 13.91
C GLN A 196 -18.27 22.27 15.25
N GLN A 197 -17.45 23.29 15.52
CA GLN A 197 -17.39 23.98 16.83
C GLN A 197 -18.76 24.54 17.31
N ASN A 198 -19.69 24.81 16.38
CA ASN A 198 -21.00 25.38 16.67
C ASN A 198 -22.15 24.36 16.74
N GLN A 199 -21.89 23.06 16.63
CA GLN A 199 -22.92 22.00 16.55
C GLN A 199 -22.77 21.01 17.73
N LYS A 200 -23.32 21.32 18.90
CA LYS A 200 -23.09 20.50 20.12
C LYS A 200 -23.70 19.09 20.06
N ASP A 201 -24.76 18.89 19.28
CA ASP A 201 -25.54 17.64 19.27
C ASP A 201 -25.15 16.69 18.12
N GLU A 202 -24.32 17.12 17.17
CA GLU A 202 -23.88 16.30 16.04
C GLU A 202 -22.80 15.28 16.44
N PRO A 203 -22.70 14.09 15.83
CA PRO A 203 -21.62 13.16 16.13
C PRO A 203 -20.22 13.73 15.81
N ILE A 204 -19.21 13.36 16.60
CA ILE A 204 -17.85 13.91 16.44
C ILE A 204 -17.22 13.42 15.13
N SER A 205 -17.49 12.18 14.76
CA SER A 205 -17.01 11.56 13.53
C SER A 205 -17.95 11.82 12.36
N GLY A 206 -17.35 11.80 11.17
CA GLY A 206 -18.09 11.96 9.91
C GLY A 206 -18.78 10.68 9.47
N ARG A 207 -19.61 10.81 8.43
CA ARG A 207 -20.22 9.69 7.69
C ARG A 207 -19.67 9.69 6.28
N LEU A 208 -19.17 8.56 5.82
CA LEU A 208 -18.61 8.40 4.48
C LEU A 208 -19.38 7.34 3.70
N GLU A 209 -19.43 7.53 2.39
CA GLU A 209 -19.89 6.55 1.41
C GLU A 209 -18.66 5.91 0.77
N ILE A 210 -18.64 4.59 0.73
CA ILE A 210 -17.58 3.79 0.10
C ILE A 210 -18.17 3.04 -1.05
N THR A 211 -17.48 3.06 -2.18
CA THR A 211 -17.90 2.32 -3.37
C THR A 211 -16.79 1.39 -3.79
N LEU A 212 -17.11 0.11 -4.00
CA LEU A 212 -16.25 -0.84 -4.72
C LEU A 212 -16.80 -1.00 -6.12
N GLN A 213 -15.94 -0.89 -7.13
CA GLN A 213 -16.32 -1.04 -8.53
C GLN A 213 -15.47 -2.12 -9.21
N ASN A 214 -16.12 -3.02 -9.95
CA ASN A 214 -15.42 -3.90 -10.89
C ASN A 214 -14.92 -3.07 -12.07
N VAL A 215 -13.60 -2.91 -12.17
CA VAL A 215 -12.94 -2.16 -13.26
C VAL A 215 -12.25 -3.09 -14.25
N SER A 216 -12.50 -4.39 -14.14
CA SER A 216 -12.04 -5.42 -15.05
C SER A 216 -13.03 -5.63 -16.20
N LYS A 217 -12.69 -6.50 -17.15
CA LYS A 217 -13.54 -6.83 -18.31
C LYS A 217 -14.35 -8.11 -18.11
N GLU A 218 -14.22 -8.72 -16.95
CA GLU A 218 -14.81 -10.01 -16.58
C GLU A 218 -15.62 -9.82 -15.31
N ASP A 219 -16.55 -10.73 -15.05
CA ASP A 219 -17.25 -10.76 -13.77
C ASP A 219 -16.25 -11.05 -12.64
N LEU A 220 -16.46 -10.40 -11.50
CA LEU A 220 -15.72 -10.68 -10.27
C LEU A 220 -16.67 -10.64 -9.10
N ALA A 221 -16.36 -11.38 -8.04
CA ALA A 221 -17.15 -11.38 -6.82
C ALA A 221 -16.42 -10.69 -5.67
N ILE A 222 -17.20 -9.99 -4.85
CA ILE A 222 -16.80 -9.46 -3.55
C ILE A 222 -17.61 -10.16 -2.46
N VAL A 223 -17.17 -10.08 -1.20
CA VAL A 223 -17.88 -10.65 -0.05
C VAL A 223 -18.31 -9.49 0.84
N ASP A 224 -19.61 -9.37 1.08
CA ASP A 224 -20.25 -8.35 1.93
C ASP A 224 -20.63 -8.98 3.27
N LEU A 225 -19.70 -8.96 4.22
CA LEU A 225 -19.89 -9.48 5.57
C LEU A 225 -20.79 -8.52 6.38
N PRO A 226 -21.59 -9.06 7.32
CA PRO A 226 -22.49 -8.25 8.13
C PRO A 226 -21.75 -7.14 8.88
N ASP A 227 -22.49 -6.09 9.18
CA ASP A 227 -22.00 -4.88 9.84
C ASP A 227 -20.80 -4.23 9.11
N VAL A 228 -20.56 -4.50 7.82
CA VAL A 228 -19.41 -3.96 7.07
C VAL A 228 -18.08 -4.55 7.57
N CYS A 229 -18.10 -5.81 8.01
CA CYS A 229 -16.90 -6.52 8.48
C CYS A 229 -15.90 -6.92 7.39
N SER A 230 -16.24 -6.74 6.11
CA SER A 230 -15.27 -6.86 5.00
C SER A 230 -14.26 -5.72 4.95
N PHE A 231 -14.43 -4.68 5.79
CA PHE A 231 -13.55 -3.52 5.85
C PHE A 231 -12.87 -3.40 7.21
N ALA A 232 -11.54 -3.30 7.19
CA ALA A 232 -10.74 -3.00 8.36
C ALA A 232 -10.39 -1.51 8.41
N LEU A 233 -10.49 -0.89 9.59
CA LEU A 233 -10.00 0.46 9.83
C LEU A 233 -8.53 0.41 10.24
N GLU A 234 -7.66 1.01 9.44
CA GLU A 234 -6.21 1.01 9.68
C GLU A 234 -5.65 2.43 9.80
N PRO A 235 -4.85 2.73 10.84
CA PRO A 235 -4.16 4.00 10.92
C PRO A 235 -3.08 4.09 9.84
N VAL A 236 -2.94 5.24 9.21
CA VAL A 236 -1.81 5.54 8.33
C VAL A 236 -0.54 5.60 9.16
N ASN A 237 0.58 5.12 8.59
CA ASN A 237 1.87 4.80 9.22
C ASN A 237 2.59 5.90 10.03
N GLN A 238 1.97 7.05 10.30
CA GLN A 238 2.50 8.17 11.08
C GLN A 238 2.04 8.20 12.55
N VAL A 239 1.09 7.35 12.96
CA VAL A 239 0.56 7.34 14.33
C VAL A 239 1.37 6.39 15.21
N ASP A 240 1.92 6.91 16.30
CA ASP A 240 2.81 6.20 17.24
C ASP A 240 2.09 5.26 18.20
N GLU A 241 0.82 5.57 18.48
CA GLU A 241 -0.06 4.84 19.39
C GLU A 241 -0.77 3.72 18.64
N LEU A 242 -0.85 2.54 19.26
CA LEU A 242 -1.79 1.52 18.82
C LEU A 242 -3.19 2.06 19.10
N LEU A 243 -4.04 2.07 18.08
CA LEU A 243 -5.44 2.46 18.21
C LEU A 243 -6.30 1.22 17.96
N PRO A 244 -6.31 0.26 18.90
CA PRO A 244 -7.14 -0.94 18.75
C PRO A 244 -8.61 -0.51 18.73
N LEU A 245 -9.43 -1.24 17.97
CA LEU A 245 -10.88 -1.09 18.04
C LEU A 245 -11.33 -1.37 19.48
N ALA A 246 -12.25 -0.55 19.99
CA ALA A 246 -12.79 -0.70 21.34
C ALA A 246 -13.70 -1.93 21.47
N ASN A 247 -14.26 -2.39 20.35
CA ASN A 247 -15.19 -3.49 20.29
C ASN A 247 -14.82 -4.40 19.11
N ASP A 248 -14.88 -5.71 19.32
CA ASP A 248 -14.54 -6.71 18.30
C ASP A 248 -15.82 -7.30 17.67
N PHE A 249 -16.46 -6.50 16.81
CA PHE A 249 -17.71 -6.87 16.14
C PHE A 249 -17.55 -7.96 15.07
N CYS A 250 -16.33 -8.14 14.55
CA CYS A 250 -16.08 -8.99 13.38
C CYS A 250 -15.44 -10.33 13.73
N ARG A 251 -15.31 -10.66 15.02
CA ARG A 251 -14.69 -11.89 15.48
C ARG A 251 -15.54 -13.10 15.10
N ASP A 252 -14.89 -14.12 14.54
CA ASP A 252 -15.45 -15.44 14.24
C ASP A 252 -16.76 -15.39 13.41
N LEU A 253 -16.86 -14.42 12.49
CA LEU A 253 -18.04 -14.31 11.63
C LEU A 253 -18.06 -15.43 10.59
N PRO A 254 -19.15 -16.22 10.51
CA PRO A 254 -19.28 -17.24 9.47
C PRO A 254 -19.51 -16.60 8.10
N VAL A 255 -18.90 -17.19 7.08
CA VAL A 255 -19.03 -16.76 5.69
C VAL A 255 -20.05 -17.64 4.97
N TYR A 256 -21.07 -17.01 4.41
CA TYR A 256 -22.18 -17.67 3.71
C TYR A 256 -22.26 -17.25 2.24
N THR A 257 -22.91 -18.08 1.42
CA THR A 257 -23.00 -17.85 -0.03
C THR A 257 -23.81 -16.61 -0.39
N ASP A 258 -24.83 -16.27 0.38
CA ASP A 258 -25.67 -15.07 0.18
C ASP A 258 -24.91 -13.75 0.44
N GLN A 259 -23.72 -13.81 1.02
CA GLN A 259 -22.82 -12.67 1.22
C GLN A 259 -21.91 -12.44 0.00
N VAL A 260 -21.86 -13.38 -0.95
CA VAL A 260 -21.07 -13.24 -2.19
C VAL A 260 -21.86 -12.41 -3.20
N ILE A 261 -21.31 -11.29 -3.62
CA ILE A 261 -21.91 -10.39 -4.60
C ILE A 261 -21.06 -10.42 -5.86
N VAL A 262 -21.60 -11.00 -6.93
CA VAL A 262 -21.00 -10.93 -8.27
C VAL A 262 -21.26 -9.54 -8.85
N LEU A 263 -20.19 -8.89 -9.28
CA LEU A 263 -20.20 -7.60 -9.95
C LEU A 263 -19.81 -7.81 -11.42
N SER A 264 -20.71 -7.45 -12.31
CA SER A 264 -20.42 -7.35 -13.75
C SER A 264 -19.41 -6.21 -14.03
N PRO A 265 -18.78 -6.14 -15.21
CA PRO A 265 -17.92 -5.01 -15.57
C PRO A 265 -18.61 -3.66 -15.36
N ASP A 266 -17.89 -2.71 -14.75
CA ASP A 266 -18.34 -1.37 -14.33
C ASP A 266 -19.42 -1.34 -13.23
N GLU A 267 -19.92 -2.48 -12.78
CA GLU A 267 -20.87 -2.57 -11.67
C GLU A 267 -20.21 -2.19 -10.35
N SER A 268 -20.98 -1.55 -9.48
CA SER A 268 -20.50 -1.02 -8.21
C SER A 268 -21.41 -1.43 -7.05
N LYS A 269 -20.80 -1.68 -5.90
CA LYS A 269 -21.48 -1.84 -4.61
C LYS A 269 -21.05 -0.70 -3.69
N THR A 270 -22.03 -0.13 -2.99
CA THR A 270 -21.82 1.03 -2.12
C THR A 270 -22.30 0.75 -0.71
N TRP A 271 -21.58 1.30 0.27
CA TRP A 271 -21.93 1.27 1.70
C TRP A 271 -21.87 2.67 2.28
N GLU A 272 -22.84 3.01 3.13
CA GLU A 272 -22.75 4.17 4.00
C GLU A 272 -22.19 3.73 5.35
N ILE A 273 -21.11 4.36 5.78
CA ILE A 273 -20.44 4.07 7.04
C ILE A 273 -20.48 5.32 7.93
N ASP A 274 -21.16 5.20 9.07
CA ASP A 274 -21.13 6.22 10.12
C ASP A 274 -20.07 5.89 11.16
N PHE A 275 -18.96 6.64 11.15
CA PHE A 275 -17.86 6.42 12.09
C PHE A 275 -18.18 6.84 13.54
N ALA A 276 -19.38 7.35 13.80
CA ALA A 276 -19.87 7.55 15.15
C ALA A 276 -20.34 6.26 15.83
N GLU A 277 -20.60 5.21 15.05
CA GLU A 277 -21.07 3.92 15.58
C GLU A 277 -20.01 3.24 16.48
N PRO A 278 -20.44 2.49 17.51
CA PRO A 278 -19.54 1.84 18.46
C PRO A 278 -18.48 0.92 17.84
N ARG A 279 -18.75 0.35 16.65
CA ARG A 279 -17.80 -0.54 15.95
C ARG A 279 -16.54 0.18 15.45
N TRP A 280 -16.63 1.49 15.22
CA TRP A 280 -15.51 2.29 14.71
C TRP A 280 -14.78 3.05 15.81
N GLN A 281 -15.23 2.94 17.07
CA GLN A 281 -14.55 3.55 18.19
C GLN A 281 -13.24 2.82 18.49
N VAL A 282 -12.24 3.57 18.93
CA VAL A 282 -10.92 3.05 19.26
C VAL A 282 -10.59 3.34 20.72
N ILE A 283 -9.67 2.56 21.28
CA ILE A 283 -9.08 2.85 22.59
C ILE A 283 -7.91 3.81 22.39
N HIS A 284 -7.96 4.96 23.04
CA HIS A 284 -6.88 5.95 23.07
C HIS A 284 -6.76 6.46 24.50
N LYS A 285 -5.57 6.33 25.10
CA LYS A 285 -5.32 6.66 26.52
C LYS A 285 -6.32 6.00 27.48
N ASP A 286 -6.54 4.71 27.32
CA ASP A 286 -7.45 3.88 28.13
C ASP A 286 -8.93 4.32 28.09
N GLN A 287 -9.31 5.14 27.11
CA GLN A 287 -10.68 5.57 26.89
C GLN A 287 -11.18 5.16 25.51
N THR A 288 -12.43 4.70 25.46
CA THR A 288 -13.15 4.49 24.21
C THR A 288 -13.54 5.83 23.62
N VAL A 289 -13.07 6.11 22.41
CA VAL A 289 -13.31 7.38 21.73
C VAL A 289 -13.70 7.19 20.27
N GLU A 290 -14.50 8.13 19.77
CA GLU A 290 -14.74 8.31 18.35
C GLU A 290 -13.46 8.71 17.62
N ILE A 291 -13.20 8.15 16.43
CA ILE A 291 -11.98 8.48 15.68
C ILE A 291 -11.91 9.95 15.26
N GLY A 292 -13.06 10.64 15.16
CA GLY A 292 -13.12 12.08 14.90
C GLY A 292 -12.63 12.97 16.06
N SER A 293 -12.49 12.44 17.27
CA SER A 293 -11.93 13.18 18.41
C SER A 293 -10.40 13.14 18.47
N LEU A 294 -9.77 12.31 17.66
CA LEU A 294 -8.32 12.17 17.65
C LEU A 294 -7.64 13.40 17.01
N PRO A 295 -6.35 13.64 17.30
CA PRO A 295 -5.57 14.68 16.66
C PRO A 295 -5.53 14.56 15.13
N TRP A 296 -5.39 15.69 14.43
CA TRP A 296 -5.46 15.75 12.96
C TRP A 296 -4.47 14.83 12.21
N ASN A 297 -3.31 14.55 12.81
CA ASN A 297 -2.30 13.63 12.28
C ASN A 297 -2.72 12.15 12.35
N ASN A 298 -3.77 11.83 13.10
CA ASN A 298 -4.34 10.49 13.17
C ASN A 298 -5.27 10.29 11.96
N ARG A 299 -4.66 9.83 10.87
CA ARG A 299 -5.36 9.49 9.64
C ARG A 299 -5.57 7.99 9.55
N PHE A 300 -6.62 7.61 8.87
CA PHE A 300 -7.05 6.23 8.68
C PHE A 300 -7.26 5.90 7.21
N ARG A 301 -7.26 4.62 6.91
CA ARG A 301 -7.78 4.04 5.67
C ARG A 301 -8.77 2.96 6.04
N LEU A 302 -9.76 2.77 5.19
CA LEU A 302 -10.54 1.54 5.20
C LEU A 302 -9.92 0.60 4.19
N VAL A 303 -9.66 -0.62 4.60
CA VAL A 303 -9.04 -1.63 3.75
C VAL A 303 -10.04 -2.76 3.58
N TYR A 304 -10.54 -2.90 2.35
CA TYR A 304 -11.37 -4.03 1.99
C TYR A 304 -10.50 -5.29 1.95
N ARG A 305 -10.90 -6.33 2.67
CA ARG A 305 -10.31 -7.67 2.66
C ARG A 305 -11.44 -8.71 2.70
N PRO A 306 -11.62 -9.50 1.64
CA PRO A 306 -12.50 -10.64 1.70
C PRO A 306 -11.87 -11.77 2.51
N PRO A 307 -12.65 -12.79 2.87
CA PRO A 307 -12.13 -14.03 3.44
C PRO A 307 -11.06 -14.66 2.55
N SER A 308 -10.15 -15.41 3.18
CA SER A 308 -9.10 -16.15 2.47
C SER A 308 -9.69 -17.17 1.50
N HIS A 309 -8.86 -17.63 0.56
CA HIS A 309 -9.25 -18.71 -0.34
C HIS A 309 -9.69 -19.97 0.43
N GLU A 310 -9.03 -20.29 1.55
CA GLU A 310 -9.38 -21.43 2.41
C GLU A 310 -10.79 -21.27 3.00
N GLU A 311 -11.09 -20.10 3.56
CA GLU A 311 -12.39 -19.76 4.14
C GLU A 311 -13.51 -19.64 3.09
N SER A 312 -13.17 -19.55 1.81
CA SER A 312 -14.13 -19.34 0.71
C SER A 312 -14.42 -20.61 -0.11
N THR A 313 -13.74 -21.73 0.19
CA THR A 313 -13.80 -22.95 -0.62
C THR A 313 -15.20 -23.56 -0.77
N HIS A 314 -16.09 -23.33 0.20
CA HIS A 314 -17.47 -23.84 0.23
C HIS A 314 -18.51 -22.89 -0.40
N LEU A 315 -18.12 -21.67 -0.77
CA LEU A 315 -19.03 -20.66 -1.30
C LEU A 315 -19.35 -20.92 -2.77
N ALA A 316 -20.55 -20.53 -3.22
CA ALA A 316 -20.82 -20.43 -4.65
C ALA A 316 -19.98 -19.30 -5.27
N ASP A 317 -19.68 -19.41 -6.56
CA ASP A 317 -18.89 -18.43 -7.30
C ASP A 317 -17.51 -18.12 -6.72
N LYS A 318 -16.97 -19.02 -5.89
CA LYS A 318 -15.66 -18.89 -5.24
C LYS A 318 -14.50 -18.56 -6.18
N GLU A 319 -14.54 -19.06 -7.41
CA GLU A 319 -13.51 -18.80 -8.42
C GLU A 319 -13.54 -17.35 -8.93
N LEU A 320 -14.69 -16.67 -8.77
CA LEU A 320 -14.85 -15.24 -9.09
C LEU A 320 -14.44 -14.35 -7.92
N ILE A 321 -14.37 -14.89 -6.69
CA ILE A 321 -14.05 -14.09 -5.49
C ILE A 321 -12.66 -13.50 -5.65
N TRP A 322 -12.59 -12.18 -5.56
CA TRP A 322 -11.33 -11.48 -5.60
C TRP A 322 -10.64 -11.57 -4.24
N HIS A 323 -9.45 -12.18 -4.15
CA HIS A 323 -8.74 -12.44 -2.89
C HIS A 323 -7.59 -11.45 -2.56
N GLY A 324 -7.71 -10.20 -3.01
CA GLY A 324 -6.73 -9.17 -2.68
C GLY A 324 -7.06 -8.37 -1.42
N TYR A 325 -6.29 -7.32 -1.17
CA TYR A 325 -6.69 -6.25 -0.24
C TYR A 325 -6.81 -4.93 -1.01
N LEU A 326 -7.72 -4.03 -0.66
CA LEU A 326 -7.87 -2.76 -1.37
C LEU A 326 -8.00 -1.60 -0.37
N PRO A 327 -6.97 -0.76 -0.20
CA PRO A 327 -7.02 0.37 0.71
C PRO A 327 -7.70 1.59 0.08
N SER A 328 -8.51 2.28 0.89
CA SER A 328 -9.10 3.57 0.54
C SER A 328 -8.09 4.71 0.58
N ARG A 329 -8.53 5.89 0.12
CA ARG A 329 -7.84 7.16 0.39
C ARG A 329 -7.72 7.38 1.89
N ALA A 330 -6.62 8.00 2.32
CA ALA A 330 -6.46 8.36 3.71
C ALA A 330 -7.49 9.43 4.11
N PHE A 331 -8.14 9.26 5.25
CA PHE A 331 -9.09 10.22 5.79
C PHE A 331 -8.85 10.48 7.27
N HIS A 332 -9.29 11.63 7.76
CA HIS A 332 -9.39 11.92 9.18
C HIS A 332 -10.80 11.55 9.69
N GLY A 333 -10.94 11.14 10.94
CA GLY A 333 -12.22 10.67 11.51
C GLY A 333 -13.38 11.68 11.44
N ARG A 334 -13.08 12.98 11.26
CA ARG A 334 -14.08 14.03 10.97
C ARG A 334 -14.58 14.07 9.52
N GLY A 335 -14.16 13.13 8.67
CA GLY A 335 -14.59 13.05 7.27
C GLY A 335 -13.79 13.91 6.30
N ASN A 336 -12.52 14.21 6.61
CA ASN A 336 -11.62 14.91 5.68
C ASN A 336 -10.78 13.90 4.90
N VAL A 337 -10.97 13.81 3.59
CA VAL A 337 -10.28 12.87 2.71
C VAL A 337 -9.10 13.55 2.02
N ASP A 338 -7.93 12.88 1.99
CA ASP A 338 -6.72 13.33 1.26
C ASP A 338 -6.90 13.20 -0.22
#